data_AF-A0A6I1H7N5-F1
#
_entry.id   AF-A0A6I1H7N5-F1
#
_cell.length_a   1.000
_cell.length_b   1.000
_cell.length_c   1.000
_cell.angle_alpha   90.00
_cell.angle_beta   90.00
_cell.angle_gamma   90.00
#
_symmetry.space_group_name_H-M   'P 1'
#
loop_
_entity.id
_entity.type
_entity.pdbx_description
1 polymer ?
#
loop_
_entity_poly.entity_id
_entity_poly.type
_entity_poly.pdbx_seq_one_letter_code
_entity_poly.pdbx_strand_id
1 'polypeptide(L)'
;MNIPAQRPSRRFRSQDWFDNPEHIDMTALYLERFMNYGITAEELRSGRPIIGIAQSGSDISPCNRIHLELAQRVRDGIRDAGGIPMEFPLHPIFENCRRPTAALDRNLAYLGLVEILHGYPIDAVVLTTGCDKTTPAQLMAAATVDIPAIVLSGGPMLDGWMDGELVGSGAAIWKGRRQLSAGLIDNDKFLQIAAASAPSAGHCNTMGTASTMNALAEALGMSLTGCSAIPAPYRERGQIAYETGRRIVDMAFEDVRPSSILTRAAFLDAIIVNAAIGGSTNAQPHLMAMARHAGVELHSSDWMEHGYDVPLLLNMQPAGKFLGERFHRAGGVPAVMWELLQAGLLHAERPTVTGQTMAANLAGRESADREMIRPFAAPLKEKAGFMALQGNLFDFAIMKTSVISPAFRERYLSRPGSEGVFEARAIVFDGSTDYHARINDPALNIDDSCMLVMRGAGPVGWPGSAEVVNMQPPDALLKAGILNLPTLGDGRQSGTSDSPSILNASPESAVGGGLALLRTGDIIRVDLNAGRCDMLVEAQELARRANELPPPVNDSATPWQELYRASVGQLETGACMELALKYRAVGQTLPRHNH
;
A
#
# COMPACT_ATOMS: atom_id res chain seq x y z
N MET A 1 -0.13 -39.41 11.64
CA MET A 1 -0.89 -39.14 10.40
C MET A 1 -2.33 -38.93 10.80
N ASN A 2 -2.77 -37.67 10.93
CA ASN A 2 -4.19 -37.39 11.10
C ASN A 2 -4.87 -37.65 9.76
N ILE A 3 -5.81 -38.59 9.75
CA ILE A 3 -6.75 -38.78 8.64
C ILE A 3 -7.43 -37.41 8.44
N PRO A 4 -7.36 -36.78 7.26
CA PRO A 4 -8.05 -35.51 7.06
C PRO A 4 -9.53 -35.72 7.34
N ALA A 5 -10.11 -34.85 8.18
CA ALA A 5 -11.55 -34.81 8.41
C ALA A 5 -12.26 -34.84 7.05
N GLN A 6 -13.38 -35.57 6.96
CA GLN A 6 -14.13 -35.77 5.72
C GLN A 6 -14.49 -34.39 5.15
N ARG A 7 -13.85 -34.00 4.03
CA ARG A 7 -14.08 -32.69 3.41
C ARG A 7 -15.55 -32.57 2.98
N PRO A 8 -16.19 -31.41 3.15
CA PRO A 8 -17.57 -31.22 2.74
C PRO A 8 -17.69 -31.44 1.22
N SER A 9 -18.72 -32.18 0.80
CA SER A 9 -19.08 -32.30 -0.61
C SER A 9 -19.65 -30.96 -1.07
N ARG A 10 -19.02 -30.34 -2.08
CA ARG A 10 -19.38 -29.02 -2.58
C ARG A 10 -19.36 -29.01 -4.11
N ARG A 11 -20.41 -28.47 -4.73
CA ARG A 11 -20.39 -28.12 -6.16
C ARG A 11 -19.65 -26.81 -6.32
N PHE A 12 -18.56 -26.83 -7.07
CA PHE A 12 -17.75 -25.67 -7.39
C PHE A 12 -18.28 -24.96 -8.63
N ARG A 13 -17.96 -23.66 -8.79
CA ARG A 13 -18.44 -22.86 -9.93
C ARG A 13 -17.81 -23.29 -11.24
N SER A 14 -16.58 -23.79 -11.22
CA SER A 14 -15.90 -24.37 -12.38
C SER A 14 -16.66 -25.53 -13.02
N GLN A 15 -17.50 -26.25 -12.27
CA GLN A 15 -18.33 -27.34 -12.83
C GLN A 15 -19.39 -26.82 -13.80
N ASP A 16 -19.71 -25.52 -13.79
CA ASP A 16 -20.58 -24.93 -14.81
C ASP A 16 -19.92 -24.84 -16.19
N TRP A 17 -18.59 -24.93 -16.24
CA TRP A 17 -17.81 -25.05 -17.48
C TRP A 17 -17.43 -26.50 -17.77
N PHE A 18 -16.95 -27.24 -16.77
CA PHE A 18 -16.30 -28.55 -17.00
C PHE A 18 -17.20 -29.76 -16.76
N ASP A 19 -18.37 -29.58 -16.17
CA ASP A 19 -19.32 -30.67 -15.90
C ASP A 19 -20.77 -30.17 -15.83
N ASN A 20 -21.21 -29.38 -16.81
CA ASN A 20 -22.57 -28.86 -16.89
C ASN A 20 -23.47 -29.85 -17.68
N PRO A 21 -24.39 -30.57 -16.99
CA PRO A 21 -25.22 -31.58 -17.65
C PRO A 21 -26.33 -30.98 -18.53
N GLU A 22 -26.69 -29.71 -18.32
CA GLU A 22 -27.76 -29.04 -19.07
C GLU A 22 -27.28 -28.58 -20.45
N HIS A 23 -25.99 -28.26 -20.57
CA HIS A 23 -25.34 -27.78 -21.79
C HIS A 23 -24.09 -28.61 -22.10
N ILE A 24 -24.31 -29.84 -22.56
CA ILE A 24 -23.22 -30.80 -22.83
C ILE A 24 -22.30 -30.37 -23.98
N ASP A 25 -22.87 -29.67 -24.97
CA ASP A 25 -22.16 -29.02 -26.06
C ASP A 25 -21.22 -27.92 -25.55
N MET A 26 -21.69 -27.09 -24.62
CA MET A 26 -20.86 -26.08 -23.96
C MET A 26 -19.78 -26.72 -23.10
N THR A 27 -20.11 -27.76 -22.33
CA THR A 27 -19.11 -28.51 -21.54
C THR A 27 -18.01 -29.08 -22.43
N ALA A 28 -18.36 -29.67 -23.58
CA ALA A 28 -17.39 -30.17 -24.55
C ALA A 28 -16.51 -29.05 -25.11
N LEU A 29 -17.10 -27.90 -25.46
CA LEU A 29 -16.37 -26.74 -25.97
C LEU A 29 -15.39 -26.17 -24.93
N TYR A 30 -15.82 -26.04 -23.68
CA TYR A 30 -14.99 -25.51 -22.60
C TYR A 30 -13.84 -26.43 -22.23
N LEU A 31 -14.05 -27.75 -22.22
CA LEU A 31 -13.00 -28.74 -21.96
C LEU A 31 -11.93 -28.77 -23.06
N GLU A 32 -12.34 -28.65 -24.33
CA GLU A 32 -11.51 -28.92 -25.52
C GLU A 32 -10.13 -28.26 -25.44
N ARG A 33 -10.09 -26.94 -25.23
CA ARG A 33 -8.83 -26.20 -25.34
C ARG A 33 -7.94 -26.30 -24.12
N PHE A 34 -8.49 -26.49 -22.91
CA PHE A 34 -7.68 -26.62 -21.69
C PHE A 34 -6.83 -27.89 -21.66
N MET A 35 -7.17 -28.91 -22.47
CA MET A 35 -6.40 -30.15 -22.56
C MET A 35 -5.22 -30.09 -23.56
N ASN A 36 -5.10 -29.03 -24.36
CA ASN A 36 -4.16 -28.99 -25.49
C ASN A 36 -2.66 -28.94 -25.09
N TYR A 37 -2.35 -28.71 -23.81
CA TYR A 37 -1.01 -28.76 -23.23
C TYR A 37 -0.81 -29.93 -22.24
N GLY A 38 -1.72 -30.91 -22.24
CA GLY A 38 -1.56 -32.17 -21.52
C GLY A 38 -2.30 -32.29 -20.18
N ILE A 39 -3.18 -31.34 -19.83
CA ILE A 39 -4.17 -31.59 -18.76
C ILE A 39 -5.14 -32.66 -19.23
N THR A 40 -5.48 -33.60 -18.34
CA THR A 40 -6.39 -34.69 -18.64
C THR A 40 -7.85 -34.29 -18.42
N ALA A 41 -8.76 -34.92 -19.16
CA ALA A 41 -10.20 -34.80 -18.90
C ALA A 41 -10.57 -35.27 -17.48
N GLU A 42 -9.88 -36.30 -16.96
CA GLU A 42 -10.05 -36.77 -15.59
C GLU A 42 -9.74 -35.67 -14.57
N GLU A 43 -8.67 -34.90 -14.77
CA GLU A 43 -8.38 -33.73 -13.92
C GLU A 43 -9.56 -32.75 -13.93
N LEU A 44 -9.90 -32.19 -15.09
CA LEU A 44 -10.91 -31.14 -15.19
C LEU A 44 -12.31 -31.58 -14.74
N ARG A 45 -12.65 -32.87 -14.90
CA ARG A 45 -13.98 -33.42 -14.55
C ARG A 45 -14.04 -34.10 -13.19
N SER A 46 -12.96 -34.13 -12.43
CA SER A 46 -12.93 -34.77 -11.11
C SER A 46 -13.75 -34.06 -10.02
N GLY A 47 -14.24 -32.85 -10.29
CA GLY A 47 -14.92 -32.00 -9.30
C GLY A 47 -13.97 -31.38 -8.26
N ARG A 48 -12.64 -31.54 -8.41
CA ARG A 48 -11.65 -30.84 -7.60
C ARG A 48 -11.69 -29.32 -7.90
N PRO A 49 -11.42 -28.46 -6.90
CA PRO A 49 -11.46 -27.02 -7.11
C PRO A 49 -10.33 -26.58 -8.06
N ILE A 50 -10.69 -25.72 -9.01
CA ILE A 50 -9.76 -25.01 -9.87
C ILE A 50 -9.21 -23.80 -9.13
N ILE A 51 -7.91 -23.80 -8.88
CA ILE A 51 -7.23 -22.75 -8.11
C ILE A 51 -6.47 -21.83 -9.06
N GLY A 52 -6.93 -20.58 -9.14
CA GLY A 52 -6.23 -19.51 -9.84
C GLY A 52 -4.95 -19.10 -9.12
N ILE A 53 -3.88 -18.82 -9.87
CA ILE A 53 -2.68 -18.15 -9.35
C ILE A 53 -2.54 -16.85 -10.13
N ALA A 54 -2.91 -15.73 -9.49
CA ALA A 54 -2.79 -14.40 -10.08
C ALA A 54 -1.32 -13.97 -10.05
N GLN A 55 -0.62 -14.15 -11.17
CA GLN A 55 0.82 -13.96 -11.33
C GLN A 55 1.19 -12.49 -11.61
N SER A 56 1.87 -11.86 -10.65
CA SER A 56 2.31 -10.46 -10.72
C SER A 56 3.77 -10.28 -11.15
N GLY A 57 4.53 -11.37 -11.23
CA GLY A 57 5.94 -11.39 -11.63
C GLY A 57 6.11 -11.30 -13.13
N SER A 58 7.06 -10.46 -13.56
CA SER A 58 7.51 -10.33 -14.94
C SER A 58 8.87 -9.63 -14.97
N ASP A 59 9.53 -9.61 -16.13
CA ASP A 59 10.79 -8.86 -16.29
C ASP A 59 10.61 -7.36 -16.07
N ILE A 60 9.43 -6.79 -16.36
CA ILE A 60 9.11 -5.38 -16.12
C ILE A 60 8.64 -5.10 -14.69
N SER A 61 8.44 -6.14 -13.87
CA SER A 61 8.04 -6.04 -12.45
C SER A 61 9.08 -6.73 -11.57
N PRO A 62 10.32 -6.20 -11.48
CA PRO A 62 11.44 -6.86 -10.80
C PRO A 62 11.15 -7.14 -9.32
N CYS A 63 10.34 -6.29 -8.67
CA CYS A 63 9.90 -6.49 -7.28
C CYS A 63 9.10 -7.78 -7.06
N ASN A 64 8.38 -8.23 -8.08
CA ASN A 64 7.46 -9.38 -8.02
C ASN A 64 8.01 -10.57 -8.80
N ARG A 65 9.10 -10.41 -9.54
CA ARG A 65 9.66 -11.43 -10.44
C ARG A 65 9.99 -12.75 -9.74
N ILE A 66 10.26 -12.72 -8.44
CA ILE A 66 10.42 -13.93 -7.61
C ILE A 66 9.22 -14.90 -7.72
N HIS A 67 8.02 -14.38 -7.99
CA HIS A 67 6.81 -15.18 -8.15
C HIS A 67 6.80 -16.08 -9.39
N LEU A 68 7.67 -15.82 -10.38
CA LEU A 68 7.88 -16.77 -11.49
C LEU A 68 8.41 -18.11 -10.97
N GLU A 69 9.23 -18.09 -9.92
CA GLU A 69 9.76 -19.29 -9.29
C GLU A 69 8.80 -19.82 -8.20
N LEU A 70 8.23 -18.92 -7.39
CA LEU A 70 7.33 -19.33 -6.31
C LEU A 70 6.02 -19.94 -6.80
N ALA A 71 5.55 -19.57 -8.00
CA ALA A 71 4.37 -20.18 -8.61
C ALA A 71 4.49 -21.71 -8.65
N GLN A 72 5.67 -22.26 -8.94
CA GLN A 72 5.86 -23.71 -8.92
C GLN A 72 5.59 -24.31 -7.53
N ARG A 73 6.08 -23.68 -6.46
CA ARG A 73 5.83 -24.15 -5.08
C ARG A 73 4.36 -24.06 -4.70
N VAL A 74 3.67 -23.00 -5.13
CA VAL A 74 2.21 -22.88 -4.98
C VAL A 74 1.48 -24.00 -5.72
N ARG A 75 1.86 -24.29 -6.97
CA ARG A 75 1.28 -25.37 -7.79
C ARG A 75 1.45 -26.74 -7.11
N ASP A 76 2.63 -27.01 -6.57
CA ASP A 76 2.90 -28.25 -5.83
C ASP A 76 1.98 -28.38 -4.62
N GLY A 77 1.84 -27.31 -3.83
CA GLY A 77 0.93 -27.29 -2.67
C GLY A 77 -0.54 -27.49 -3.04
N ILE A 78 -0.99 -26.86 -4.13
CA ILE A 78 -2.36 -27.03 -4.64
C ILE A 78 -2.61 -28.50 -5.03
N ARG A 79 -1.68 -29.11 -5.78
CA ARG A 79 -1.81 -30.51 -6.21
C ARG A 79 -1.82 -31.46 -5.02
N ASP A 80 -0.91 -31.27 -4.07
CA ASP A 80 -0.80 -32.10 -2.87
C ASP A 80 -2.06 -32.01 -1.98
N ALA A 81 -2.72 -30.84 -1.97
CA ALA A 81 -3.98 -30.67 -1.28
C ALA A 81 -5.21 -31.11 -2.11
N GLY A 82 -5.03 -31.57 -3.34
CA GLY A 82 -6.11 -32.10 -4.19
C GLY A 82 -6.88 -31.03 -4.97
N GLY A 83 -6.27 -29.90 -5.29
CA GLY A 83 -6.79 -28.91 -6.25
C GLY A 83 -6.11 -28.99 -7.61
N ILE A 84 -6.58 -28.16 -8.56
CA ILE A 84 -6.02 -28.07 -9.92
C ILE A 84 -5.51 -26.65 -10.14
N PRO A 85 -4.18 -26.43 -10.24
CA PRO A 85 -3.63 -25.09 -10.37
C PRO A 85 -3.73 -24.56 -11.79
N MET A 86 -4.21 -23.32 -11.94
CA MET A 86 -4.22 -22.55 -13.19
C MET A 86 -3.59 -21.18 -12.96
N GLU A 87 -2.40 -20.98 -13.50
CA GLU A 87 -1.68 -19.70 -13.43
C GLU A 87 -2.10 -18.78 -14.57
N PHE A 88 -2.28 -17.49 -14.27
CA PHE A 88 -2.60 -16.47 -15.26
C PHE A 88 -1.96 -15.12 -14.87
N PRO A 89 -1.59 -14.28 -15.84
CA PRO A 89 -0.98 -12.98 -15.58
C PRO A 89 -2.03 -11.93 -15.15
N LEU A 90 -1.57 -10.88 -14.47
CA LEU A 90 -2.32 -9.62 -14.31
C LEU A 90 -1.62 -8.45 -15.00
N HIS A 91 -2.32 -7.31 -15.10
CA HIS A 91 -1.73 -6.05 -15.56
C HIS A 91 -0.46 -5.74 -14.73
N PRO A 92 0.71 -5.59 -15.37
CA PRO A 92 1.97 -5.44 -14.66
C PRO A 92 2.07 -4.08 -13.96
N ILE A 93 2.66 -4.06 -12.77
CA ILE A 93 2.84 -2.85 -11.97
C ILE A 93 4.27 -2.79 -11.46
N PHE A 94 4.99 -1.74 -11.85
CA PHE A 94 6.30 -1.41 -11.28
C PHE A 94 6.39 0.07 -10.92
N GLU A 95 6.35 0.36 -9.61
CA GLU A 95 6.32 1.71 -9.06
C GLU A 95 7.45 2.59 -9.60
N ASN A 96 8.68 2.10 -9.57
CA ASN A 96 9.85 2.95 -9.83
C ASN A 96 9.93 3.45 -11.28
N CYS A 97 9.34 2.73 -12.25
CA CYS A 97 9.47 3.07 -13.68
C CYS A 97 8.16 3.47 -14.35
N ARG A 98 6.99 3.19 -13.76
CA ARG A 98 5.70 3.52 -14.36
C ARG A 98 5.43 5.03 -14.29
N ARG A 99 5.39 5.69 -15.45
CA ARG A 99 5.08 7.12 -15.61
C ARG A 99 3.72 7.34 -16.28
N PRO A 100 2.86 8.27 -15.82
CA PRO A 100 3.18 9.34 -14.86
C PRO A 100 3.22 8.89 -13.38
N THR A 101 2.57 7.78 -13.03
CA THR A 101 2.68 7.07 -11.74
C THR A 101 2.03 5.69 -11.84
N ALA A 102 2.43 4.73 -11.00
CA ALA A 102 1.75 3.44 -10.86
C ALA A 102 0.42 3.49 -10.10
N ALA A 103 0.06 4.62 -9.48
CA ALA A 103 -1.27 4.76 -8.87
C ALA A 103 -2.42 4.66 -9.87
N LEU A 104 -2.18 5.05 -11.14
CA LEU A 104 -3.12 4.81 -12.24
C LEU A 104 -3.40 3.32 -12.44
N ASP A 105 -2.39 2.48 -12.23
CA ASP A 105 -2.46 1.06 -12.58
C ASP A 105 -3.13 0.21 -11.50
N ARG A 106 -3.27 0.72 -10.26
CA ARG A 106 -3.98 -0.01 -9.19
C ARG A 106 -5.41 -0.34 -9.61
N ASN A 107 -6.14 0.67 -10.10
CA ASN A 107 -7.53 0.50 -10.52
C ASN A 107 -7.63 -0.26 -11.85
N LEU A 108 -6.64 -0.14 -12.74
CA LEU A 108 -6.61 -0.89 -14.00
C LEU A 108 -6.38 -2.39 -13.78
N ALA A 109 -5.39 -2.74 -12.95
CA ALA A 109 -5.12 -4.11 -12.56
C ALA A 109 -6.29 -4.73 -11.78
N TYR A 110 -6.95 -3.94 -10.93
CA TYR A 110 -8.19 -4.32 -10.28
C TYR A 110 -9.27 -4.70 -11.30
N LEU A 111 -9.55 -3.85 -12.29
CA LEU A 111 -10.58 -4.13 -13.30
C LEU A 111 -10.29 -5.43 -14.05
N GLY A 112 -9.07 -5.59 -14.56
CA GLY A 112 -8.68 -6.80 -15.30
C GLY A 112 -8.79 -8.07 -14.44
N LEU A 113 -8.40 -8.01 -13.17
CA LEU A 113 -8.49 -9.17 -12.28
C LEU A 113 -9.94 -9.54 -11.95
N VAL A 114 -10.83 -8.57 -11.75
CA VAL A 114 -12.26 -8.84 -11.55
C VAL A 114 -12.83 -9.65 -12.71
N GLU A 115 -12.54 -9.22 -13.94
CA GLU A 115 -13.02 -9.90 -15.16
C GLU A 115 -12.46 -11.32 -15.29
N ILE A 116 -11.17 -11.52 -14.96
CA ILE A 116 -10.58 -12.86 -15.03
C ILE A 116 -11.22 -13.79 -13.99
N LEU A 117 -11.33 -13.34 -12.75
CA LEU A 117 -11.87 -14.18 -11.68
C LEU A 117 -13.36 -14.47 -11.89
N HIS A 118 -14.15 -13.51 -12.40
CA HIS A 118 -15.57 -13.73 -12.69
C HIS A 118 -15.80 -14.54 -13.97
N GLY A 119 -15.07 -14.25 -15.05
CA GLY A 119 -15.34 -14.80 -16.39
C GLY A 119 -14.79 -16.19 -16.66
N TYR A 120 -13.84 -16.68 -15.85
CA TYR A 120 -13.20 -18.00 -16.04
C TYR A 120 -13.59 -18.99 -14.91
N PRO A 121 -13.45 -20.31 -15.15
CA PRO A 121 -13.81 -21.36 -14.20
C PRO A 121 -12.81 -21.48 -13.04
N ILE A 122 -12.72 -20.44 -12.21
CA ILE A 122 -11.82 -20.34 -11.05
C ILE A 122 -12.65 -20.39 -9.77
N ASP A 123 -12.33 -21.32 -8.87
CA ASP A 123 -13.08 -21.55 -7.63
C ASP A 123 -12.48 -20.83 -6.43
N ALA A 124 -11.17 -20.64 -6.43
CA ALA A 124 -10.42 -19.90 -5.42
C ALA A 124 -9.13 -19.35 -6.03
N VAL A 125 -8.48 -18.37 -5.39
CA VAL A 125 -7.30 -17.71 -5.95
C VAL A 125 -6.18 -17.46 -4.94
N VAL A 126 -4.94 -17.73 -5.36
CA VAL A 126 -3.73 -17.22 -4.71
C VAL A 126 -3.33 -15.90 -5.36
N LEU A 127 -3.24 -14.85 -4.55
CA LEU A 127 -2.87 -13.50 -4.97
C LEU A 127 -1.38 -13.29 -4.73
N THR A 128 -0.56 -13.30 -5.78
CA THR A 128 0.88 -13.06 -5.63
C THR A 128 1.14 -11.56 -5.52
N THR A 129 1.69 -11.09 -4.40
CA THR A 129 1.84 -9.66 -4.11
C THR A 129 3.29 -9.28 -3.87
N GLY A 130 3.63 -8.00 -4.03
CA GLY A 130 5.01 -7.52 -3.85
C GLY A 130 5.07 -6.01 -3.90
N CYS A 131 5.28 -5.46 -5.09
CA CYS A 131 5.34 -4.03 -5.38
C CYS A 131 4.08 -3.31 -4.87
N ASP A 132 4.28 -2.07 -4.44
CA ASP A 132 3.35 -1.15 -3.79
C ASP A 132 1.86 -1.38 -4.08
N LYS A 133 1.45 -1.26 -5.35
CA LYS A 133 0.04 -1.25 -5.75
C LYS A 133 -0.53 -2.64 -6.08
N THR A 134 0.30 -3.69 -6.11
CA THR A 134 -0.15 -5.06 -6.43
C THR A 134 -1.00 -5.68 -5.32
N THR A 135 -0.67 -5.43 -4.04
CA THR A 135 -1.44 -5.92 -2.90
C THR A 135 -2.85 -5.33 -2.84
N PRO A 136 -3.04 -3.99 -2.82
CA PRO A 136 -4.38 -3.44 -2.78
C PRO A 136 -5.20 -3.74 -4.03
N ALA A 137 -4.62 -3.70 -5.23
CA ALA A 137 -5.35 -4.00 -6.47
C ALA A 137 -5.98 -5.40 -6.44
N GLN A 138 -5.22 -6.40 -5.99
CA GLN A 138 -5.68 -7.78 -5.91
C GLN A 138 -6.67 -8.03 -4.78
N LEU A 139 -6.46 -7.44 -3.60
CA LEU A 139 -7.43 -7.54 -2.49
C LEU A 139 -8.75 -6.82 -2.81
N MET A 140 -8.71 -5.68 -3.50
CA MET A 140 -9.91 -5.02 -4.01
C MET A 140 -10.68 -5.95 -4.97
N ALA A 141 -9.98 -6.59 -5.91
CA ALA A 141 -10.62 -7.48 -6.89
C ALA A 141 -11.20 -8.73 -6.24
N ALA A 142 -10.45 -9.35 -5.33
CA ALA A 142 -10.91 -10.49 -4.55
C ALA A 142 -12.14 -10.12 -3.70
N ALA A 143 -12.19 -8.94 -3.07
CA ALA A 143 -13.35 -8.48 -2.33
C ALA A 143 -14.57 -8.21 -3.22
N THR A 144 -14.38 -7.68 -4.44
CA THR A 144 -15.47 -7.48 -5.40
C THR A 144 -16.06 -8.80 -5.90
N VAL A 145 -15.22 -9.79 -6.20
CA VAL A 145 -15.66 -11.10 -6.74
C VAL A 145 -16.15 -12.03 -5.63
N ASP A 146 -15.50 -11.98 -4.47
CA ASP A 146 -15.84 -12.73 -3.25
C ASP A 146 -15.84 -14.26 -3.41
N ILE A 147 -14.83 -14.78 -4.11
CA ILE A 147 -14.44 -16.21 -4.06
C ILE A 147 -13.29 -16.39 -3.06
N PRO A 148 -13.09 -17.59 -2.47
CA PRO A 148 -11.99 -17.83 -1.53
C PRO A 148 -10.64 -17.36 -2.09
N ALA A 149 -9.91 -16.56 -1.30
CA ALA A 149 -8.69 -15.90 -1.74
C ALA A 149 -7.65 -15.79 -0.62
N ILE A 150 -6.38 -16.02 -0.95
CA ILE A 150 -5.26 -15.88 -0.02
C ILE A 150 -4.10 -15.14 -0.66
N VAL A 151 -3.43 -14.28 0.12
CA VAL A 151 -2.26 -13.51 -0.32
C VAL A 151 -0.97 -14.29 -0.09
N LEU A 152 -0.11 -14.30 -1.10
CA LEU A 152 1.29 -14.70 -1.02
C LEU A 152 2.19 -13.51 -1.32
N SER A 153 2.81 -12.95 -0.29
CA SER A 153 3.83 -11.91 -0.43
C SER A 153 5.09 -12.47 -1.10
N GLY A 154 5.75 -11.67 -1.95
CA GLY A 154 7.04 -12.01 -2.55
C GLY A 154 8.20 -11.83 -1.57
N GLY A 155 8.10 -10.83 -0.69
CA GLY A 155 9.12 -10.53 0.33
C GLY A 155 10.08 -9.41 -0.05
N PRO A 156 10.72 -8.77 0.95
CA PRO A 156 11.71 -7.73 0.70
C PRO A 156 12.99 -8.31 0.08
N MET A 157 13.75 -7.45 -0.60
CA MET A 157 15.15 -7.71 -0.92
C MET A 157 15.99 -7.92 0.35
N LEU A 158 17.18 -8.48 0.18
CA LEU A 158 18.21 -8.54 1.21
C LEU A 158 18.69 -7.14 1.61
N ASP A 159 19.44 -7.07 2.71
CA ASP A 159 20.03 -5.84 3.23
C ASP A 159 21.09 -5.32 2.24
N GLY A 160 20.95 -4.06 1.82
CA GLY A 160 21.94 -3.37 0.98
C GLY A 160 23.09 -2.82 1.84
N TRP A 161 24.31 -2.89 1.34
CA TRP A 161 25.50 -2.43 2.06
C TRP A 161 26.42 -1.59 1.17
N MET A 162 26.94 -0.50 1.72
CA MET A 162 28.00 0.29 1.08
C MET A 162 28.88 0.89 2.17
N ASP A 163 30.20 0.75 2.04
CA ASP A 163 31.18 1.31 2.98
C ASP A 163 30.94 0.91 4.45
N GLY A 164 30.42 -0.31 4.68
CA GLY A 164 30.10 -0.82 6.02
C GLY A 164 28.77 -0.34 6.60
N GLU A 165 28.01 0.48 5.87
CA GLU A 165 26.73 1.04 6.29
C GLU A 165 25.54 0.39 5.58
N LEU A 166 24.39 0.34 6.26
CA LEU A 166 23.14 -0.14 5.69
C LEU A 166 22.56 0.87 4.69
N VAL A 167 22.26 0.40 3.49
CA VAL A 167 21.70 1.19 2.39
C VAL A 167 20.31 0.66 2.04
N GLY A 168 19.28 1.26 2.65
CA GLY A 168 17.89 0.90 2.42
C GLY A 168 17.35 1.43 1.09
N SER A 169 16.70 0.56 0.32
CA SER A 169 16.00 0.94 -0.92
C SER A 169 14.96 2.05 -0.69
N GLY A 170 14.96 3.04 -1.59
CA GLY A 170 14.15 4.26 -1.48
C GLY A 170 14.74 5.28 -0.50
N ALA A 171 14.94 4.92 0.77
CA ALA A 171 15.50 5.81 1.81
C ALA A 171 16.89 6.36 1.42
N ALA A 172 17.73 5.51 0.84
CA ALA A 172 19.05 5.89 0.34
C ALA A 172 19.00 6.91 -0.81
N ILE A 173 17.97 6.87 -1.65
CA ILE A 173 17.78 7.82 -2.76
C ILE A 173 17.51 9.22 -2.22
N TRP A 174 16.63 9.35 -1.21
CA TRP A 174 16.31 10.64 -0.60
C TRP A 174 17.51 11.24 0.14
N LYS A 175 18.26 10.42 0.87
CA LYS A 175 19.50 10.84 1.53
C LYS A 175 20.56 11.26 0.50
N GLY A 176 20.78 10.44 -0.53
CA GLY A 176 21.75 10.72 -1.59
C GLY A 176 21.42 11.99 -2.38
N ARG A 177 20.13 12.27 -2.63
CA ARG A 177 19.70 13.49 -3.33
C ARG A 177 20.07 14.75 -2.54
N ARG A 178 19.87 14.75 -1.22
CA ARG A 178 20.30 15.86 -0.35
C ARG A 178 21.82 16.02 -0.34
N GLN A 179 22.57 14.91 -0.29
CA GLN A 179 24.03 14.93 -0.34
C GLN A 179 24.56 15.48 -1.67
N LEU A 180 23.93 15.10 -2.79
CA LEU A 180 24.27 15.57 -4.13
C LEU A 180 24.01 17.09 -4.26
N SER A 181 22.84 17.55 -3.84
CA SER A 181 22.49 18.99 -3.80
C SER A 181 23.41 19.81 -2.91
N ALA A 182 23.88 19.23 -1.80
CA ALA A 182 24.86 19.84 -0.91
C ALA A 182 26.29 19.82 -1.47
N GLY A 183 26.55 19.10 -2.58
CA GLY A 183 27.88 18.93 -3.16
C GLY A 183 28.80 17.99 -2.38
N LEU A 184 28.24 17.10 -1.54
CA LEU A 184 28.99 16.14 -0.72
C LEU A 184 29.33 14.84 -1.46
N ILE A 185 28.60 14.53 -2.53
CA ILE A 185 28.82 13.39 -3.41
C ILE A 185 28.66 13.85 -4.87
N ASP A 186 29.24 13.11 -5.80
CA ASP A 186 29.02 13.29 -7.24
C ASP A 186 27.92 12.36 -7.78
N ASN A 187 27.66 12.49 -9.09
CA ASN A 187 26.65 11.68 -9.78
C ASN A 187 26.99 10.19 -9.74
N ASP A 188 28.26 9.82 -9.89
CA ASP A 188 28.67 8.42 -9.94
C ASP A 188 28.48 7.75 -8.58
N LYS A 189 28.87 8.42 -7.48
CA LYS A 189 28.63 7.92 -6.13
C LYS A 189 27.13 7.83 -5.82
N PHE A 190 26.32 8.77 -6.31
CA PHE A 190 24.86 8.71 -6.17
C PHE A 190 24.27 7.48 -6.88
N LEU A 191 24.73 7.15 -8.09
CA LEU A 191 24.31 5.95 -8.81
C LEU A 191 24.80 4.66 -8.12
N GLN A 192 26.01 4.66 -7.55
CA GLN A 192 26.52 3.54 -6.75
C GLN A 192 25.67 3.28 -5.50
N ILE A 193 25.24 4.34 -4.79
CA ILE A 193 24.31 4.24 -3.65
C ILE A 193 23.00 3.55 -4.08
N ALA A 194 22.43 3.99 -5.20
CA ALA A 194 21.19 3.43 -5.71
C ALA A 194 21.34 1.94 -6.04
N ALA A 195 22.41 1.56 -6.75
CA ALA A 195 22.70 0.17 -7.10
C ALA A 195 22.93 -0.72 -5.86
N ALA A 196 23.70 -0.24 -4.88
CA ALA A 196 23.96 -0.97 -3.63
C ALA A 196 22.70 -1.23 -2.80
N SER A 197 21.65 -0.42 -2.98
CA SER A 197 20.37 -0.56 -2.27
C SER A 197 19.46 -1.70 -2.81
N ALA A 198 19.82 -2.30 -3.95
CA ALA A 198 19.04 -3.36 -4.61
C ALA A 198 19.87 -4.66 -4.80
N PRO A 199 20.21 -5.38 -3.71
CA PRO A 199 21.19 -6.48 -3.73
C PRO A 199 20.62 -7.83 -4.21
N SER A 200 19.30 -7.99 -4.33
CA SER A 200 18.66 -9.27 -4.64
C SER A 200 17.29 -9.09 -5.32
N ALA A 201 16.65 -10.20 -5.69
CA ALA A 201 15.21 -10.19 -5.96
C ALA A 201 14.41 -9.79 -4.71
N GLY A 202 13.20 -9.24 -4.93
CA GLY A 202 12.27 -8.79 -3.88
C GLY A 202 11.85 -7.33 -4.03
N HIS A 203 10.90 -6.90 -3.22
CA HIS A 203 10.48 -5.50 -3.15
C HIS A 203 11.36 -4.68 -2.20
N CYS A 204 11.07 -3.37 -2.04
CA CYS A 204 11.83 -2.50 -1.13
C CYS A 204 12.03 -3.14 0.25
N ASN A 205 13.28 -3.14 0.73
CA ASN A 205 13.74 -3.70 2.01
C ASN A 205 13.64 -2.74 3.20
N THR A 206 13.04 -1.57 2.99
CA THR A 206 12.65 -0.61 4.03
C THR A 206 11.16 -0.76 4.35
N MET A 207 10.66 -0.11 5.40
CA MET A 207 9.23 -0.02 5.71
C MET A 207 8.50 0.98 4.78
N GLY A 208 8.74 0.81 3.47
CA GLY A 208 8.04 1.50 2.39
C GLY A 208 6.64 0.92 2.16
N THR A 209 5.99 1.34 1.08
CA THR A 209 4.62 0.91 0.77
C THR A 209 4.51 -0.59 0.56
N ALA A 210 5.43 -1.22 -0.18
CA ALA A 210 5.42 -2.67 -0.39
C ALA A 210 5.43 -3.46 0.93
N SER A 211 6.41 -3.23 1.81
CA SER A 211 6.49 -3.89 3.12
C SER A 211 5.28 -3.58 3.99
N THR A 212 4.80 -2.33 3.99
CA THR A 212 3.58 -1.92 4.70
C THR A 212 2.38 -2.71 4.21
N MET A 213 2.08 -2.70 2.91
CA MET A 213 0.87 -3.35 2.38
C MET A 213 0.90 -4.87 2.54
N ASN A 214 2.07 -5.51 2.44
CA ASN A 214 2.18 -6.94 2.74
C ASN A 214 1.97 -7.23 4.23
N ALA A 215 2.51 -6.40 5.13
CA ALA A 215 2.21 -6.49 6.57
C ALA A 215 0.71 -6.29 6.85
N LEU A 216 0.05 -5.37 6.15
CA LEU A 216 -1.38 -5.12 6.31
C LEU A 216 -2.25 -6.24 5.73
N ALA A 217 -1.81 -6.94 4.68
CA ALA A 217 -2.50 -8.15 4.22
C ALA A 217 -2.48 -9.23 5.31
N GLU A 218 -1.36 -9.38 6.02
CA GLU A 218 -1.26 -10.30 7.16
C GLU A 218 -2.09 -9.81 8.37
N ALA A 219 -2.03 -8.51 8.67
CA ALA A 219 -2.84 -7.90 9.72
C ALA A 219 -4.33 -8.04 9.45
N LEU A 220 -4.80 -7.87 8.21
CA LEU A 220 -6.19 -8.12 7.82
C LEU A 220 -6.58 -9.60 7.98
N GLY A 221 -5.61 -10.50 8.11
CA GLY A 221 -5.82 -11.94 8.19
C GLY A 221 -5.96 -12.60 6.82
N MET A 222 -5.48 -11.96 5.75
CA MET A 222 -5.59 -12.43 4.35
C MET A 222 -4.36 -13.21 3.86
N SER A 223 -3.34 -13.39 4.69
CA SER A 223 -2.19 -14.27 4.41
C SER A 223 -1.90 -15.18 5.60
N LEU A 224 -1.09 -16.22 5.39
CA LEU A 224 -0.61 -17.06 6.49
C LEU A 224 0.28 -16.26 7.46
N THR A 225 0.25 -16.62 8.74
CA THR A 225 1.09 -16.01 9.78
C THR A 225 2.57 -16.13 9.43
N GLY A 226 3.28 -15.00 9.41
CA GLY A 226 4.68 -14.85 9.01
C GLY A 226 4.90 -14.59 7.52
N CYS A 227 3.86 -14.57 6.69
CA CYS A 227 3.99 -14.45 5.23
C CYS A 227 4.59 -13.11 4.78
N SER A 228 4.34 -12.01 5.46
CA SER A 228 4.70 -10.68 4.96
C SER A 228 6.21 -10.41 4.94
N ALA A 229 6.96 -10.81 5.97
CA ALA A 229 8.31 -10.31 6.22
C ALA A 229 9.45 -11.18 5.67
N ILE A 230 9.18 -12.45 5.33
CA ILE A 230 10.23 -13.37 4.84
C ILE A 230 10.94 -12.77 3.61
N PRO A 231 12.26 -12.55 3.62
CA PRO A 231 12.98 -12.03 2.46
C PRO A 231 12.78 -12.91 1.24
N ALA A 232 12.65 -12.30 0.06
CA ALA A 232 12.31 -13.02 -1.17
C ALA A 232 13.27 -14.18 -1.49
N PRO A 233 14.60 -14.06 -1.31
CA PRO A 233 15.53 -15.14 -1.60
C PRO A 233 15.60 -16.24 -0.53
N TYR A 234 14.96 -16.07 0.63
CA TYR A 234 15.04 -17.08 1.69
C TYR A 234 14.25 -18.32 1.29
N ARG A 235 14.77 -19.53 1.57
CA ARG A 235 14.05 -20.79 1.33
C ARG A 235 12.68 -20.85 2.04
N GLU A 236 12.53 -20.13 3.16
CA GLU A 236 11.27 -20.00 3.89
C GLU A 236 10.16 -19.41 3.01
N ARG A 237 10.51 -18.55 2.03
CA ARG A 237 9.55 -18.00 1.07
C ARG A 237 8.99 -19.10 0.16
N GLY A 238 9.83 -20.01 -0.31
CA GLY A 238 9.39 -21.19 -1.08
C GLY A 238 8.57 -22.19 -0.25
N GLN A 239 8.83 -22.28 1.05
CA GLN A 239 8.07 -23.12 1.98
C GLN A 239 6.67 -22.54 2.23
N ILE A 240 6.57 -21.25 2.54
CA ILE A 240 5.26 -20.63 2.76
C ILE A 240 4.42 -20.53 1.48
N ALA A 241 5.06 -20.42 0.30
CA ALA A 241 4.38 -20.51 -0.98
C ALA A 241 3.69 -21.88 -1.15
N TYR A 242 4.37 -22.96 -0.78
CA TYR A 242 3.80 -24.30 -0.78
C TYR A 242 2.65 -24.45 0.22
N GLU A 243 2.81 -23.99 1.47
CA GLU A 243 1.73 -24.03 2.46
C GLU A 243 0.53 -23.16 2.07
N THR A 244 0.77 -22.03 1.40
CA THR A 244 -0.29 -21.18 0.84
C THR A 244 -1.08 -21.93 -0.25
N GLY A 245 -0.37 -22.64 -1.14
CA GLY A 245 -0.97 -23.49 -2.15
C GLY A 245 -1.80 -24.64 -1.56
N ARG A 246 -1.37 -25.22 -0.44
CA ARG A 246 -2.18 -26.21 0.28
C ARG A 246 -3.42 -25.57 0.90
N ARG A 247 -3.24 -24.44 1.60
CA ARG A 247 -4.30 -23.79 2.35
C ARG A 247 -5.44 -23.29 1.47
N ILE A 248 -5.15 -22.75 0.29
CA ILE A 248 -6.20 -22.22 -0.60
C ILE A 248 -7.18 -23.30 -1.07
N VAL A 249 -6.72 -24.56 -1.19
CA VAL A 249 -7.60 -25.69 -1.53
C VAL A 249 -8.55 -25.98 -0.37
N ASP A 250 -8.05 -26.01 0.86
CA ASP A 250 -8.89 -26.18 2.05
C ASP A 250 -9.89 -25.03 2.18
N MET A 251 -9.47 -23.78 1.95
CA MET A 251 -10.35 -22.61 1.91
C MET A 251 -11.45 -22.70 0.85
N ALA A 252 -11.16 -23.31 -0.30
CA ALA A 252 -12.17 -23.55 -1.35
C ALA A 252 -13.29 -24.48 -0.84
N PHE A 253 -12.92 -25.57 -0.16
CA PHE A 253 -13.89 -26.49 0.44
C PHE A 253 -14.65 -25.86 1.63
N GLU A 254 -13.96 -25.08 2.45
CA GLU A 254 -14.53 -24.38 3.61
C GLU A 254 -15.34 -23.12 3.25
N ASP A 255 -15.23 -22.65 2.00
CA ASP A 255 -15.82 -21.39 1.52
C ASP A 255 -15.35 -20.14 2.28
N VAL A 256 -14.08 -20.09 2.67
CA VAL A 256 -13.50 -18.93 3.38
C VAL A 256 -13.27 -17.80 2.39
N ARG A 257 -14.26 -16.92 2.27
CA ARG A 257 -14.27 -15.78 1.35
C ARG A 257 -13.71 -14.51 1.96
N PRO A 258 -13.23 -13.55 1.16
CA PRO A 258 -12.82 -12.23 1.63
C PRO A 258 -13.86 -11.55 2.52
N SER A 259 -15.15 -11.62 2.19
CA SER A 259 -16.24 -11.05 3.01
C SER A 259 -16.34 -11.60 4.43
N SER A 260 -15.82 -12.81 4.68
CA SER A 260 -15.78 -13.41 6.03
C SER A 260 -14.56 -12.99 6.87
N ILE A 261 -13.53 -12.41 6.23
CA ILE A 261 -12.25 -12.03 6.87
C ILE A 261 -12.11 -10.50 6.95
N LEU A 262 -12.41 -9.81 5.86
CA LEU A 262 -12.32 -8.36 5.70
C LEU A 262 -13.50 -7.67 6.40
N THR A 263 -13.49 -7.70 7.73
CA THR A 263 -14.49 -7.03 8.58
C THR A 263 -13.97 -5.67 9.05
N ARG A 264 -14.87 -4.82 9.58
CA ARG A 264 -14.47 -3.53 10.18
C ARG A 264 -13.38 -3.70 11.26
N ALA A 265 -13.51 -4.73 12.10
CA ALA A 265 -12.51 -5.06 13.12
C ALA A 265 -11.13 -5.37 12.51
N ALA A 266 -11.08 -6.11 11.39
CA ALA A 266 -9.83 -6.37 10.68
C ALA A 266 -9.19 -5.09 10.12
N PHE A 267 -9.98 -4.17 9.59
CA PHE A 267 -9.48 -2.88 9.11
C PHE A 267 -8.99 -1.96 10.24
N LEU A 268 -9.68 -1.93 11.38
CA LEU A 268 -9.20 -1.21 12.57
C LEU A 268 -7.87 -1.77 13.08
N ASP A 269 -7.75 -3.10 13.19
CA ASP A 269 -6.49 -3.76 13.54
C ASP A 269 -5.38 -3.39 12.56
N ALA A 270 -5.68 -3.33 11.26
CA ALA A 270 -4.71 -2.92 10.24
C ALA A 270 -4.25 -1.46 10.42
N ILE A 271 -5.12 -0.54 10.84
CA ILE A 271 -4.74 0.86 11.18
C ILE A 271 -3.77 0.88 12.37
N ILE A 272 -4.08 0.12 13.43
CA ILE A 272 -3.25 0.01 14.63
C ILE A 272 -1.87 -0.57 14.29
N VAL A 273 -1.86 -1.67 13.52
CA VAL A 273 -0.60 -2.30 13.05
C VAL A 273 0.20 -1.34 12.18
N ASN A 274 -0.45 -0.60 11.28
CA ASN A 274 0.23 0.40 10.43
C ASN A 274 0.98 1.45 11.28
N ALA A 275 0.36 1.95 12.34
CA ALA A 275 1.00 2.89 13.25
C ALA A 275 2.20 2.25 13.98
N ALA A 276 2.01 1.04 14.51
CA ALA A 276 3.04 0.33 15.28
C ALA A 276 4.30 -0.02 14.46
N ILE A 277 4.15 -0.27 13.16
CA ILE A 277 5.28 -0.53 12.26
C ILE A 277 5.85 0.75 11.62
N GLY A 278 5.25 1.92 11.86
CA GLY A 278 5.67 3.17 11.19
C GLY A 278 5.42 3.14 9.69
N GLY A 279 4.28 2.59 9.28
CA GLY A 279 3.94 2.27 7.89
C GLY A 279 3.85 3.48 6.95
N SER A 280 3.79 3.19 5.66
CA SER A 280 3.65 4.17 4.57
C SER A 280 2.33 4.94 4.65
N THR A 281 2.34 6.24 4.34
CA THR A 281 1.11 7.06 4.23
C THR A 281 0.21 6.61 3.09
N ASN A 282 0.76 5.90 2.10
CA ASN A 282 -0.02 5.23 1.06
C ASN A 282 -0.92 4.09 1.60
N ALA A 283 -0.70 3.61 2.83
CA ALA A 283 -1.59 2.65 3.47
C ALA A 283 -3.01 3.21 3.65
N GLN A 284 -3.14 4.53 3.91
CA GLN A 284 -4.43 5.16 4.10
C GLN A 284 -5.34 5.03 2.87
N PRO A 285 -4.98 5.52 1.68
CA PRO A 285 -5.85 5.38 0.51
C PRO A 285 -6.06 3.92 0.11
N HIS A 286 -5.12 3.01 0.45
CA HIS A 286 -5.25 1.60 0.14
C HIS A 286 -6.22 0.85 1.07
N LEU A 287 -6.15 1.07 2.38
CA LEU A 287 -7.11 0.49 3.33
C LEU A 287 -8.52 1.03 3.10
N MET A 288 -8.67 2.34 2.87
CA MET A 288 -9.97 2.93 2.52
C MET A 288 -10.56 2.30 1.25
N ALA A 289 -9.73 2.10 0.21
CA ALA A 289 -10.19 1.46 -1.02
C ALA A 289 -10.62 0.00 -0.81
N MET A 290 -9.81 -0.78 -0.09
CA MET A 290 -10.12 -2.17 0.20
C MET A 290 -11.38 -2.31 1.07
N ALA A 291 -11.55 -1.46 2.09
CA ALA A 291 -12.74 -1.43 2.94
C ALA A 291 -13.99 -1.11 2.13
N ARG A 292 -13.93 -0.05 1.30
CA ARG A 292 -15.03 0.29 0.39
C ARG A 292 -15.35 -0.90 -0.52
N HIS A 293 -14.38 -1.51 -1.20
CA HIS A 293 -14.62 -2.69 -2.05
C HIS A 293 -15.17 -3.92 -1.32
N ALA A 294 -14.86 -4.09 -0.03
CA ALA A 294 -15.43 -5.11 0.83
C ALA A 294 -16.85 -4.77 1.34
N GLY A 295 -17.36 -3.57 1.07
CA GLY A 295 -18.63 -3.09 1.61
C GLY A 295 -18.56 -2.77 3.11
N VAL A 296 -17.36 -2.50 3.62
CA VAL A 296 -17.08 -2.18 5.02
C VAL A 296 -16.98 -0.67 5.19
N GLU A 297 -17.68 -0.17 6.20
CA GLU A 297 -17.61 1.23 6.60
C GLU A 297 -16.31 1.47 7.40
N LEU A 298 -15.45 2.31 6.83
CA LEU A 298 -14.22 2.81 7.43
C LEU A 298 -14.17 4.32 7.19
N HIS A 299 -14.02 5.09 8.25
CA HIS A 299 -14.01 6.55 8.22
C HIS A 299 -12.59 7.09 8.25
N SER A 300 -12.42 8.31 7.73
CA SER A 300 -11.16 9.04 7.88
C SER A 300 -10.81 9.31 9.35
N SER A 301 -11.81 9.49 10.22
CA SER A 301 -11.62 9.70 11.67
C SER A 301 -11.06 8.47 12.39
N ASP A 302 -11.27 7.25 11.89
CA ASP A 302 -10.74 6.01 12.49
C ASP A 302 -9.21 6.03 12.60
N TRP A 303 -8.52 6.75 11.70
CA TRP A 303 -7.06 6.93 11.75
C TRP A 303 -6.59 7.69 12.99
N MET A 304 -7.38 8.67 13.43
CA MET A 304 -7.13 9.41 14.67
C MET A 304 -7.60 8.62 15.88
N GLU A 305 -8.84 8.12 15.85
CA GLU A 305 -9.49 7.45 16.97
C GLU A 305 -8.76 6.16 17.40
N HIS A 306 -8.21 5.41 16.44
CA HIS A 306 -7.59 4.11 16.71
C HIS A 306 -6.08 4.08 16.45
N GLY A 307 -5.57 4.92 15.53
CA GLY A 307 -4.19 4.84 15.08
C GLY A 307 -3.22 5.82 15.75
N TYR A 308 -3.66 7.04 16.08
CA TYR A 308 -2.76 8.15 16.41
C TYR A 308 -1.86 7.91 17.62
N ASP A 309 -2.47 7.45 18.72
CA ASP A 309 -1.78 7.22 20.00
C ASP A 309 -1.04 5.88 20.08
N VAL A 310 -1.03 5.10 18.98
CA VAL A 310 -0.28 3.84 18.94
C VAL A 310 1.22 4.14 18.81
N PRO A 311 2.08 3.53 19.64
CA PRO A 311 3.51 3.80 19.66
C PRO A 311 4.26 3.12 18.50
N LEU A 312 5.42 3.65 18.13
CA LEU A 312 6.32 3.04 17.14
C LEU A 312 7.12 1.90 17.79
N LEU A 313 6.85 0.66 17.41
CA LEU A 313 7.53 -0.53 17.94
C LEU A 313 8.68 -0.99 17.04
N LEU A 314 8.55 -0.79 15.72
CA LEU A 314 9.48 -1.33 14.74
C LEU A 314 10.67 -0.40 14.46
N ASN A 315 11.88 -0.89 14.66
CA ASN A 315 13.14 -0.17 14.39
C ASN A 315 13.63 -0.37 12.95
N MET A 316 12.84 0.07 11.98
CA MET A 316 13.12 -0.12 10.56
C MET A 316 13.10 1.21 9.80
N GLN A 317 14.02 1.40 8.85
CA GLN A 317 14.04 2.58 8.00
C GLN A 317 12.70 2.74 7.26
N PRO A 318 12.19 3.97 7.04
CA PRO A 318 12.86 5.25 7.27
C PRO A 318 12.74 5.81 8.71
N ALA A 319 11.88 5.26 9.57
CA ALA A 319 11.67 5.79 10.91
C ALA A 319 12.72 5.31 11.94
N GLY A 320 13.32 4.15 11.70
CA GLY A 320 14.35 3.53 12.53
C GLY A 320 15.64 3.22 11.76
N LYS A 321 16.38 2.23 12.23
CA LYS A 321 17.77 1.94 11.84
C LYS A 321 17.92 0.80 10.83
N PHE A 322 17.18 -0.30 11.01
CA PHE A 322 17.43 -1.56 10.30
C PHE A 322 16.59 -1.74 9.04
N LEU A 323 16.77 -2.89 8.38
CA LEU A 323 16.10 -3.30 7.14
C LEU A 323 15.37 -4.64 7.31
N GLY A 324 14.75 -5.11 6.23
CA GLY A 324 13.76 -6.19 6.24
C GLY A 324 14.29 -7.55 6.69
N GLU A 325 15.56 -7.86 6.48
CA GLU A 325 16.07 -9.17 6.91
C GLU A 325 16.08 -9.31 8.43
N ARG A 326 16.50 -8.25 9.15
CA ARG A 326 16.46 -8.25 10.61
C ARG A 326 15.02 -8.27 11.12
N PHE A 327 14.10 -7.59 10.44
CA PHE A 327 12.68 -7.61 10.81
C PHE A 327 12.11 -9.03 10.81
N HIS A 328 12.34 -9.79 9.74
CA HIS A 328 11.94 -11.21 9.66
C HIS A 328 12.53 -12.03 10.81
N ARG A 329 13.86 -11.97 11.00
CA ARG A 329 14.56 -12.72 12.04
C ARG A 329 14.10 -12.37 13.46
N ALA A 330 13.63 -11.13 13.67
CA ALA A 330 13.09 -10.67 14.95
C ALA A 330 11.66 -11.20 15.25
N GLY A 331 11.03 -11.90 14.31
CA GLY A 331 9.67 -12.42 14.43
C GLY A 331 8.64 -11.75 13.51
N GLY A 332 9.06 -10.76 12.71
CA GLY A 332 8.23 -10.13 11.69
C GLY A 332 6.97 -9.45 12.24
N VAL A 333 5.96 -9.35 11.37
CA VAL A 333 4.65 -8.77 11.71
C VAL A 333 3.95 -9.50 12.85
N PRO A 334 4.00 -10.85 12.97
CA PRO A 334 3.43 -11.56 14.12
C PRO A 334 3.94 -11.05 15.47
N ALA A 335 5.22 -10.71 15.57
CA ALA A 335 5.78 -10.22 16.83
C ALA A 335 5.33 -8.79 17.19
N VAL A 336 5.12 -7.93 16.19
CA VAL A 336 4.52 -6.60 16.42
C VAL A 336 3.05 -6.76 16.84
N MET A 337 2.30 -7.60 16.13
CA MET A 337 0.89 -7.85 16.46
C MET A 337 0.72 -8.52 17.82
N TRP A 338 1.68 -9.35 18.25
CA TRP A 338 1.67 -9.94 19.57
C TRP A 338 1.73 -8.87 20.67
N GLU A 339 2.62 -7.88 20.57
CA GLU A 339 2.69 -6.75 21.52
C GLU A 339 1.37 -5.99 21.60
N LEU A 340 0.77 -5.69 20.44
CA LEU A 340 -0.51 -4.98 20.36
C LEU A 340 -1.67 -5.81 20.94
N LEU A 341 -1.66 -7.14 20.74
CA LEU A 341 -2.64 -8.04 21.33
C LEU A 341 -2.50 -8.08 22.87
N GLN A 342 -1.27 -8.13 23.40
CA GLN A 342 -1.04 -8.09 24.85
C GLN A 342 -1.50 -6.75 25.46
N ALA A 343 -1.39 -5.65 24.71
CA ALA A 343 -1.90 -4.34 25.09
C ALA A 343 -3.44 -4.21 24.95
N GLY A 344 -4.14 -5.24 24.49
CA GLY A 344 -5.60 -5.23 24.31
C GLY A 344 -6.07 -4.37 23.13
N LEU A 345 -5.18 -4.03 22.20
CA LEU A 345 -5.50 -3.15 21.06
C LEU A 345 -6.03 -3.90 19.84
N LEU A 346 -5.82 -5.22 19.75
CA LEU A 346 -6.27 -6.03 18.62
C LEU A 346 -7.51 -6.86 18.95
N HIS A 347 -8.34 -7.08 17.94
CA HIS A 347 -9.52 -7.95 18.05
C HIS A 347 -9.11 -9.43 18.02
N ALA A 348 -8.92 -10.03 19.20
CA ALA A 348 -8.40 -11.39 19.41
C ALA A 348 -9.11 -12.50 18.62
N GLU A 349 -10.44 -12.53 18.67
CA GLU A 349 -11.26 -13.66 18.20
C GLU A 349 -11.63 -13.60 16.71
N ARG A 350 -11.16 -12.57 15.99
CA ARG A 350 -11.52 -12.45 14.57
C ARG A 350 -10.91 -13.58 13.73
N PRO A 351 -11.62 -14.06 12.70
CA PRO A 351 -11.13 -15.12 11.83
C PRO A 351 -9.98 -14.62 10.95
N THR A 352 -9.19 -15.57 10.47
CA THR A 352 -8.15 -15.36 9.46
C THR A 352 -8.21 -16.47 8.43
N VAL A 353 -7.50 -16.28 7.31
CA VAL A 353 -7.36 -17.32 6.28
C VAL A 353 -6.70 -18.58 6.81
N THR A 354 -6.04 -18.61 7.97
CA THR A 354 -5.47 -19.85 8.54
C THR A 354 -6.55 -20.83 9.04
N GLY A 355 -7.81 -20.38 9.15
CA GLY A 355 -8.89 -21.12 9.80
C GLY A 355 -8.86 -21.00 11.34
N GLN A 356 -7.93 -20.22 11.89
CA GLN A 356 -7.80 -19.92 13.32
C GLN A 356 -8.09 -18.44 13.59
N THR A 357 -8.32 -18.12 14.86
CA THR A 357 -8.45 -16.72 15.33
C THR A 357 -7.11 -16.00 15.30
N MET A 358 -7.14 -14.67 15.29
CA MET A 358 -5.92 -13.87 15.35
C MET A 358 -5.11 -14.17 16.62
N ALA A 359 -5.75 -14.32 17.78
CA ALA A 359 -5.06 -14.66 19.03
C ALA A 359 -4.37 -16.03 18.96
N ALA A 360 -5.02 -17.04 18.38
CA ALA A 360 -4.42 -18.36 18.21
C ALA A 360 -3.19 -18.32 17.29
N ASN A 361 -3.24 -17.53 16.21
CA ASN A 361 -2.11 -17.33 15.31
C ASN A 361 -0.91 -16.64 15.98
N LEU A 362 -1.19 -15.73 16.92
CA LEU A 362 -0.18 -14.93 17.61
C LEU A 362 0.35 -15.57 18.89
N ALA A 363 -0.23 -16.69 19.35
CA ALA A 363 0.25 -17.38 20.54
C ALA A 363 1.75 -17.71 20.45
N GLY A 364 2.53 -17.27 21.43
CA GLY A 364 3.98 -17.49 21.49
C GLY A 364 4.81 -16.72 20.45
N ARG A 365 4.26 -15.67 19.82
CA ARG A 365 4.96 -14.86 18.80
C ARG A 365 5.75 -13.67 19.36
N GLU A 366 6.09 -13.67 20.64
CA GLU A 366 6.94 -12.64 21.22
C GLU A 366 8.28 -12.49 20.49
N SER A 367 8.77 -11.25 20.34
CA SER A 367 10.07 -11.01 19.71
C SER A 367 11.24 -11.39 20.63
N ALA A 368 12.21 -12.11 20.09
CA ALA A 368 13.50 -12.35 20.74
C ALA A 368 14.52 -11.22 20.50
N ASP A 369 14.29 -10.32 19.53
CA ASP A 369 15.20 -9.22 19.18
C ASP A 369 14.55 -7.87 19.54
N ARG A 370 14.71 -7.48 20.81
CA ARG A 370 14.12 -6.26 21.37
C ARG A 370 14.78 -4.95 20.91
N GLU A 371 15.85 -5.01 20.13
CA GLU A 371 16.42 -3.84 19.46
C GLU A 371 15.70 -3.58 18.13
N MET A 372 15.27 -4.65 17.45
CA MET A 372 14.49 -4.58 16.22
C MET A 372 13.01 -4.28 16.49
N ILE A 373 12.40 -5.00 17.44
CA ILE A 373 10.97 -4.85 17.80
C ILE A 373 10.88 -4.51 19.29
N ARG A 374 10.60 -3.24 19.57
CA ARG A 374 10.51 -2.71 20.93
C ARG A 374 9.29 -3.28 21.66
N PRO A 375 9.40 -3.52 22.98
CA PRO A 375 8.22 -3.77 23.82
C PRO A 375 7.27 -2.57 23.78
N PHE A 376 5.96 -2.83 23.90
CA PHE A 376 4.94 -1.78 23.93
C PHE A 376 5.20 -0.72 25.01
N ALA A 377 5.69 -1.14 26.17
CA ALA A 377 6.00 -0.25 27.30
C ALA A 377 7.33 0.53 27.17
N ALA A 378 8.15 0.24 26.15
CA ALA A 378 9.42 0.92 25.90
C ALA A 378 9.65 1.17 24.40
N PRO A 379 8.72 1.90 23.74
CA PRO A 379 8.71 2.05 22.29
C PRO A 379 9.82 2.98 21.78
N LEU A 380 9.97 3.08 20.46
CA LEU A 380 10.86 4.09 19.85
C LEU A 380 10.26 5.50 19.96
N LYS A 381 8.94 5.60 19.83
CA LYS A 381 8.17 6.83 19.93
C LYS A 381 6.80 6.51 20.53
N GLU A 382 6.34 7.35 21.45
CA GLU A 382 5.04 7.17 22.13
C GLU A 382 3.83 7.31 21.19
N LYS A 383 3.91 8.19 20.19
CA LYS A 383 2.84 8.42 19.21
C LYS A 383 3.41 8.37 17.80
N ALA A 384 2.95 7.40 17.02
CA ALA A 384 3.49 7.12 15.70
C ALA A 384 2.44 7.08 14.57
N GLY A 385 1.17 7.04 14.94
CA GLY A 385 0.06 7.05 13.99
C GLY A 385 -0.01 8.34 13.19
N PHE A 386 -0.80 8.28 12.12
CA PHE A 386 -1.01 9.45 11.28
C PHE A 386 -1.82 10.50 12.02
N MET A 387 -1.36 11.75 11.94
CA MET A 387 -2.15 12.90 12.35
C MET A 387 -3.04 13.26 11.18
N ALA A 388 -4.36 13.10 11.32
CA ALA A 388 -5.31 13.66 10.36
C ALA A 388 -5.46 15.16 10.63
N LEU A 389 -5.49 15.95 9.56
CA LEU A 389 -5.64 17.40 9.60
C LEU A 389 -6.85 17.80 8.75
N GLN A 390 -7.54 18.86 9.17
CA GLN A 390 -8.63 19.50 8.43
C GLN A 390 -8.47 21.03 8.47
N GLY A 391 -9.15 21.76 7.59
CA GLY A 391 -9.18 23.21 7.65
C GLY A 391 -9.66 23.83 6.35
N ASN A 392 -9.48 25.13 6.19
CA ASN A 392 -9.90 25.81 4.95
C ASN A 392 -9.06 25.42 3.71
N LEU A 393 -7.96 24.66 3.88
CA LEU A 393 -7.14 24.15 2.78
C LEU A 393 -7.64 22.80 2.21
N PHE A 394 -8.29 21.98 3.04
CA PHE A 394 -8.75 20.62 2.71
C PHE A 394 -9.66 20.07 3.82
N ASP A 395 -10.58 19.18 3.43
CA ASP A 395 -11.45 18.45 4.37
C ASP A 395 -10.69 17.31 5.07
N PHE A 396 -9.67 16.77 4.41
CA PHE A 396 -8.81 15.71 4.94
C PHE A 396 -7.39 15.80 4.39
N ALA A 397 -6.40 15.69 5.27
CA ALA A 397 -5.01 15.37 4.93
C ALA A 397 -4.39 14.54 6.07
N ILE A 398 -3.26 13.89 5.81
CA ILE A 398 -2.51 13.16 6.84
C ILE A 398 -1.05 13.56 6.91
N MET A 399 -0.51 13.57 8.12
CA MET A 399 0.92 13.78 8.38
C MET A 399 1.51 12.54 9.06
N LYS A 400 2.68 12.09 8.56
CA LYS A 400 3.45 11.00 9.18
C LYS A 400 4.25 11.52 10.38
N THR A 401 3.69 11.38 11.58
CA THR A 401 4.32 11.87 12.82
C THR A 401 5.58 11.08 13.22
N SER A 402 5.63 9.80 12.86
CA SER A 402 6.75 8.90 13.17
C SER A 402 8.08 9.32 12.54
N VAL A 403 8.10 10.22 11.56
CA VAL A 403 9.35 10.74 10.94
C VAL A 403 9.67 12.19 11.35
N ILE A 404 8.90 12.80 12.27
CA ILE A 404 9.27 14.10 12.84
C ILE A 404 10.59 13.94 13.60
N SER A 405 11.64 14.61 13.12
CA SER A 405 12.96 14.60 13.74
C SER A 405 13.02 15.55 14.95
N PRO A 406 13.97 15.36 15.89
CA PRO A 406 14.18 16.30 16.99
C PRO A 406 14.42 17.73 16.49
N ALA A 407 15.24 17.91 15.45
CA ALA A 407 15.53 19.21 14.86
C ALA A 407 14.29 19.87 14.23
N PHE A 408 13.40 19.10 13.57
CA PHE A 408 12.14 19.63 13.06
C PHE A 408 11.21 20.06 14.20
N ARG A 409 11.11 19.24 15.26
CA ARG A 409 10.29 19.55 16.44
C ARG A 409 10.79 20.81 17.13
N GLU A 410 12.08 20.92 17.39
CA GLU A 410 12.69 22.09 18.03
C GLU A 410 12.44 23.37 17.23
N ARG A 411 12.63 23.32 15.91
CA ARG A 411 12.46 24.48 15.03
C ARG A 411 11.01 24.93 14.92
N TYR A 412 10.08 24.00 14.71
CA TYR A 412 8.70 24.36 14.33
C TYR A 412 7.68 24.15 15.45
N LEU A 413 7.87 23.20 16.36
CA LEU A 413 6.80 22.74 17.27
C LEU A 413 7.06 23.04 18.76
N SER A 414 8.20 23.64 19.11
CA SER A 414 8.63 23.84 20.50
C SER A 414 8.60 25.29 20.98
N ARG A 415 7.94 26.21 20.25
CA ARG A 415 7.84 27.61 20.67
C ARG A 415 7.03 27.71 21.99
N PRO A 416 7.59 28.30 23.07
CA PRO A 416 6.86 28.42 24.34
C PRO A 416 5.53 29.15 24.19
N GLY A 417 4.45 28.55 24.69
CA GLY A 417 3.08 29.09 24.62
C GLY A 417 2.38 28.86 23.27
N SER A 418 2.99 28.12 22.35
CA SER A 418 2.41 27.69 21.07
C SER A 418 2.92 26.30 20.69
N GLU A 419 3.14 25.43 21.69
CA GLU A 419 3.67 24.08 21.48
C GLU A 419 2.73 23.28 20.56
N GLY A 420 3.30 22.66 19.54
CA GLY A 420 2.52 21.94 18.51
C GLY A 420 1.88 22.83 17.45
N VAL A 421 2.12 24.15 17.48
CA VAL A 421 1.55 25.12 16.52
C VAL A 421 2.67 25.90 15.83
N PHE A 422 2.57 26.06 14.51
CA PHE A 422 3.47 26.92 13.75
C PHE A 422 2.79 27.64 12.61
N GLU A 423 3.41 28.73 12.18
CA GLU A 423 3.03 29.48 11.00
C GLU A 423 4.19 29.48 10.02
N ALA A 424 3.88 29.31 8.73
CA ALA A 424 4.88 29.28 7.67
C ALA A 424 4.36 29.98 6.42
N ARG A 425 5.26 30.70 5.73
CA ARG A 425 4.94 31.34 4.45
C ARG A 425 4.91 30.30 3.34
N ALA A 426 3.82 30.24 2.59
CA ALA A 426 3.63 29.28 1.50
C ALA A 426 4.53 29.60 0.30
N ILE A 427 5.14 28.57 -0.27
CA ILE A 427 5.78 28.58 -1.59
C ILE A 427 5.08 27.52 -2.44
N VAL A 428 4.21 27.95 -3.36
CA VAL A 428 3.36 27.05 -4.14
C VAL A 428 4.06 26.67 -5.45
N PHE A 429 4.02 25.39 -5.79
CA PHE A 429 4.48 24.82 -7.04
C PHE A 429 3.38 24.02 -7.73
N ASP A 430 3.24 24.22 -9.04
CA ASP A 430 2.27 23.52 -9.90
C ASP A 430 2.93 22.33 -10.60
N GLY A 431 2.95 21.19 -9.91
CA GLY A 431 3.61 19.97 -10.37
C GLY A 431 5.14 19.97 -10.21
N SER A 432 5.75 18.79 -10.43
CA SER A 432 7.19 18.61 -10.17
C SER A 432 8.09 19.40 -11.12
N THR A 433 7.65 19.62 -12.36
CA THR A 433 8.42 20.41 -13.35
C THR A 433 8.60 21.85 -12.87
N ASP A 434 7.53 22.47 -12.37
CA ASP A 434 7.57 23.83 -11.83
C ASP A 434 8.43 23.91 -10.56
N TYR A 435 8.29 22.93 -9.65
CA TYR A 435 9.15 22.78 -8.48
C TYR A 435 10.63 22.73 -8.84
N HIS A 436 11.02 21.84 -9.76
CA HIS A 436 12.42 21.70 -10.16
C HIS A 436 12.97 22.93 -10.90
N ALA A 437 12.13 23.65 -11.64
CA ALA A 437 12.53 24.87 -12.34
C ALA A 437 12.77 26.05 -11.38
N ARG A 438 11.95 26.17 -10.32
CA ARG A 438 11.94 27.37 -9.47
C ARG A 438 12.52 27.19 -8.07
N ILE A 439 12.70 25.99 -7.54
CA ILE A 439 13.13 25.79 -6.13
C ILE A 439 14.44 26.51 -5.77
N ASN A 440 15.35 26.68 -6.73
CA ASN A 440 16.62 27.37 -6.55
C ASN A 440 16.60 28.83 -7.04
N ASP A 441 15.44 29.36 -7.43
CA ASP A 441 15.31 30.77 -7.82
C ASP A 441 15.40 31.68 -6.58
N PRO A 442 16.42 32.55 -6.48
CA PRO A 442 16.56 33.45 -5.35
C PRO A 442 15.39 34.44 -5.23
N ALA A 443 14.65 34.72 -6.31
CA ALA A 443 13.49 35.60 -6.28
C ALA A 443 12.34 35.09 -5.39
N LEU A 444 12.30 33.78 -5.10
CA LEU A 444 11.32 33.20 -4.17
C LEU A 444 11.62 33.51 -2.70
N ASN A 445 12.83 33.99 -2.40
CA ASN A 445 13.29 34.33 -1.05
C ASN A 445 12.98 33.22 -0.02
N ILE A 446 13.27 31.96 -0.34
CA ILE A 446 12.93 30.82 0.53
C ILE A 446 13.87 30.80 1.74
N ASP A 447 13.29 30.74 2.94
CA ASP A 447 13.97 30.69 4.23
C ASP A 447 13.44 29.53 5.10
N ASP A 448 13.89 29.43 6.36
CA ASP A 448 13.47 28.38 7.29
C ASP A 448 12.11 28.63 7.97
N SER A 449 11.42 29.71 7.60
CA SER A 449 10.03 29.99 7.97
C SER A 449 9.04 29.71 6.83
N CYS A 450 9.51 29.10 5.74
CA CYS A 450 8.69 28.74 4.59
C CYS A 450 8.14 27.31 4.67
N MET A 451 6.95 27.10 4.09
CA MET A 451 6.38 25.79 3.77
C MET A 451 6.33 25.61 2.26
N LEU A 452 6.86 24.49 1.76
CA LEU A 452 6.79 24.15 0.34
C LEU A 452 5.47 23.44 0.05
N VAL A 453 4.71 23.91 -0.93
CA VAL A 453 3.38 23.37 -1.27
C VAL A 453 3.35 22.86 -2.70
N MET A 454 2.96 21.59 -2.87
CA MET A 454 2.80 20.94 -4.16
C MET A 454 1.32 20.83 -4.50
N ARG A 455 0.95 21.38 -5.66
CA ARG A 455 -0.42 21.43 -6.17
C ARG A 455 -0.56 20.63 -7.47
N GLY A 456 -1.77 20.13 -7.75
CA GLY A 456 -2.06 19.41 -8.99
C GLY A 456 -1.43 18.02 -9.03
N ALA A 457 -1.12 17.45 -7.85
CA ALA A 457 -0.51 16.14 -7.69
C ALA A 457 -1.48 15.07 -7.18
N GLY A 458 -2.77 15.40 -7.07
CA GLY A 458 -3.85 14.50 -6.67
C GLY A 458 -4.32 13.51 -7.77
N PRO A 459 -5.34 12.68 -7.48
CA PRO A 459 -5.92 11.73 -8.43
C PRO A 459 -6.28 12.32 -9.79
N VAL A 460 -6.98 13.45 -9.85
CA VAL A 460 -7.39 14.09 -11.10
C VAL A 460 -6.27 14.95 -11.68
N GLY A 461 -5.55 15.67 -10.82
CA GLY A 461 -4.57 16.67 -11.20
C GLY A 461 -3.40 16.11 -12.01
N TRP A 462 -2.79 15.02 -11.52
CA TRP A 462 -1.51 14.57 -12.07
C TRP A 462 -1.59 13.98 -13.50
N PRO A 463 -2.47 13.02 -13.85
CA PRO A 463 -3.43 12.22 -13.07
C PRO A 463 -2.90 10.88 -12.54
N GLY A 464 -3.65 10.31 -11.60
CA GLY A 464 -3.18 9.33 -10.63
C GLY A 464 -2.22 10.02 -9.68
N SER A 465 -2.56 10.15 -8.40
CA SER A 465 -1.75 11.00 -7.51
C SER A 465 -0.27 10.61 -7.54
N ALA A 466 0.64 11.55 -7.35
CA ALA A 466 2.06 11.32 -7.52
C ALA A 466 2.83 11.36 -6.20
N GLU A 467 3.96 10.66 -6.13
CA GLU A 467 4.85 10.66 -4.96
C GLU A 467 5.87 11.82 -5.05
N VAL A 468 5.40 13.05 -4.86
CA VAL A 468 6.16 14.28 -5.15
C VAL A 468 6.16 15.31 -4.02
N VAL A 469 5.42 15.09 -2.93
CA VAL A 469 5.25 16.07 -1.85
C VAL A 469 6.47 16.14 -0.92
N ASN A 470 7.34 15.11 -0.91
CA ASN A 470 8.62 15.10 -0.18
C ASN A 470 9.69 16.00 -0.83
N MET A 471 9.34 17.27 -1.05
CA MET A 471 10.22 18.31 -1.57
C MET A 471 11.35 18.59 -0.59
N GLN A 472 12.56 18.75 -1.12
CA GLN A 472 13.71 19.18 -0.34
C GLN A 472 13.82 20.71 -0.32
N PRO A 473 14.46 21.29 0.72
CA PRO A 473 14.84 22.70 0.72
C PRO A 473 15.73 23.05 -0.48
N PRO A 474 15.82 24.34 -0.86
CA PRO A 474 16.78 24.81 -1.87
C PRO A 474 18.22 24.46 -1.52
N ASP A 475 19.09 24.37 -2.53
CA ASP A 475 20.49 23.96 -2.34
C ASP A 475 21.24 24.88 -1.36
N ALA A 476 20.89 26.18 -1.33
CA ALA A 476 21.46 27.14 -0.39
C ALA A 476 21.13 26.79 1.08
N LEU A 477 19.89 26.36 1.38
CA LEU A 477 19.48 25.97 2.72
C LEU A 477 20.07 24.61 3.12
N LEU A 478 20.15 23.68 2.18
CA LEU A 478 20.81 22.38 2.41
C LEU A 478 22.30 22.57 2.78
N LYS A 479 23.01 23.47 2.08
CA LYS A 479 24.39 23.85 2.40
C LYS A 479 24.53 24.53 3.77
N ALA A 480 23.50 25.26 4.20
CA ALA A 480 23.42 25.85 5.54
C ALA A 480 23.01 24.85 6.65
N GLY A 481 22.81 23.57 6.32
CA GLY A 481 22.46 22.52 7.28
C GLY A 481 20.96 22.41 7.59
N ILE A 482 20.10 23.15 6.89
CA ILE A 482 18.65 22.99 6.98
C ILE A 482 18.23 21.86 6.04
N LEU A 483 18.04 20.67 6.61
CA LEU A 483 17.75 19.46 5.83
C LEU A 483 16.29 19.31 5.43
N ASN A 484 15.36 19.92 6.18
CA ASN A 484 13.93 19.79 5.97
C ASN A 484 13.20 21.12 6.22
N LEU A 485 12.28 21.46 5.31
CA LEU A 485 11.22 22.45 5.50
C LEU A 485 9.88 21.70 5.68
N PRO A 486 8.85 22.32 6.28
CA PRO A 486 7.49 21.81 6.22
C PRO A 486 7.03 21.69 4.76
N THR A 487 6.29 20.62 4.46
CA THR A 487 5.79 20.33 3.13
C THR A 487 4.31 19.96 3.18
N LEU A 488 3.55 20.41 2.17
CA LEU A 488 2.11 20.15 2.03
C LEU A 488 1.78 19.83 0.56
N GLY A 489 0.82 18.95 0.31
CA GLY A 489 0.27 18.80 -1.04
C GLY A 489 -0.90 17.83 -1.15
N ASP A 490 -1.61 17.94 -2.27
CA ASP A 490 -2.71 17.05 -2.68
C ASP A 490 -2.23 15.72 -3.27
N GLY A 491 -0.92 15.60 -3.51
CA GLY A 491 -0.26 14.35 -3.86
C GLY A 491 0.09 13.47 -2.66
N ARG A 492 0.97 12.52 -2.92
CA ARG A 492 1.52 11.56 -1.96
C ARG A 492 3.03 11.71 -1.88
N GLN A 493 3.67 10.80 -1.16
CA GLN A 493 5.11 10.59 -1.18
C GLN A 493 5.44 9.11 -1.03
N SER A 494 6.67 8.73 -1.35
CA SER A 494 7.11 7.36 -1.11
C SER A 494 7.04 7.02 0.37
N GLY A 495 6.58 5.81 0.70
CA GLY A 495 6.60 5.29 2.07
C GLY A 495 8.02 5.25 2.68
N THR A 496 9.04 5.30 1.83
CA THR A 496 10.46 5.32 2.18
C THR A 496 10.98 6.72 2.54
N SER A 497 10.15 7.75 2.41
CA SER A 497 10.52 9.12 2.75
C SER A 497 10.56 9.34 4.27
N ASP A 498 11.58 10.08 4.72
CA ASP A 498 11.75 10.59 6.07
C ASP A 498 11.18 12.01 6.25
N SER A 499 10.55 12.58 5.22
CA SER A 499 9.97 13.93 5.29
C SER A 499 8.64 13.90 6.06
N PRO A 500 8.47 14.71 7.13
CA PRO A 500 7.22 14.83 7.87
C PRO A 500 6.19 15.70 7.14
N SER A 501 5.86 15.32 5.90
CA SER A 501 4.95 16.06 5.03
C SER A 501 3.48 15.88 5.41
N ILE A 502 2.65 16.88 5.08
CA ILE A 502 1.19 16.80 5.05
C ILE A 502 0.76 16.39 3.64
N LEU A 503 0.02 15.28 3.54
CA LEU A 503 -0.19 14.53 2.30
C LEU A 503 -1.66 14.21 2.10
N ASN A 504 -2.01 13.74 0.91
CA ASN A 504 -3.34 13.27 0.55
C ASN A 504 -4.43 14.34 0.72
N ALA A 505 -4.05 15.62 0.66
CA ALA A 505 -4.99 16.72 0.85
C ALA A 505 -6.16 16.60 -0.14
N SER A 506 -7.34 16.42 0.42
CA SER A 506 -8.59 16.14 -0.27
C SER A 506 -9.67 17.12 0.24
N PRO A 507 -10.48 17.75 -0.63
CA PRO A 507 -10.41 17.70 -2.09
C PRO A 507 -9.10 18.27 -2.64
N GLU A 508 -8.58 17.66 -3.71
CA GLU A 508 -7.37 18.12 -4.39
C GLU A 508 -7.60 19.46 -5.13
N SER A 509 -6.53 20.13 -5.55
CA SER A 509 -6.68 21.43 -6.21
C SER A 509 -7.37 21.35 -7.57
N ALA A 510 -7.16 20.25 -8.30
CA ALA A 510 -7.67 20.06 -9.66
C ALA A 510 -9.22 19.97 -9.72
N VAL A 511 -9.87 19.71 -8.58
CA VAL A 511 -11.32 19.66 -8.45
C VAL A 511 -11.88 20.84 -7.64
N GLY A 512 -11.07 21.88 -7.44
CA GLY A 512 -11.47 23.10 -6.73
C GLY A 512 -11.34 23.06 -5.21
N GLY A 513 -10.55 22.13 -4.65
CA GLY A 513 -10.24 22.11 -3.22
C GLY A 513 -9.48 23.36 -2.75
N GLY A 514 -9.39 23.57 -1.43
CA GLY A 514 -8.84 24.79 -0.84
C GLY A 514 -7.41 25.13 -1.30
N LEU A 515 -6.57 24.12 -1.57
CA LEU A 515 -5.23 24.30 -2.16
C LEU A 515 -5.22 25.01 -3.53
N ALA A 516 -6.33 25.00 -4.28
CA ALA A 516 -6.45 25.76 -5.53
C ALA A 516 -6.39 27.28 -5.29
N LEU A 517 -6.82 27.76 -4.12
CA LEU A 517 -6.89 29.18 -3.77
C LEU A 517 -5.60 29.72 -3.15
N LEU A 518 -4.72 28.83 -2.68
CA LEU A 518 -3.48 29.19 -2.03
C LEU A 518 -2.49 29.80 -3.02
N ARG A 519 -1.79 30.87 -2.59
CA ARG A 519 -0.75 31.55 -3.37
C ARG A 519 0.55 31.63 -2.60
N THR A 520 1.67 31.68 -3.34
CA THR A 520 2.97 31.97 -2.75
C THR A 520 2.92 33.30 -2.00
N GLY A 521 3.40 33.30 -0.76
CA GLY A 521 3.38 34.47 0.14
C GLY A 521 2.28 34.45 1.20
N ASP A 522 1.20 33.69 1.01
CA ASP A 522 0.18 33.51 2.06
C ASP A 522 0.80 32.82 3.29
N ILE A 523 0.26 33.09 4.48
CA ILE A 523 0.66 32.42 5.72
C ILE A 523 -0.23 31.21 5.96
N ILE A 524 0.37 30.05 6.24
CA ILE A 524 -0.32 28.84 6.65
C ILE A 524 -0.07 28.62 8.13
N ARG A 525 -1.13 28.44 8.91
CA ARG A 525 -1.06 28.02 10.31
C ARG A 525 -1.38 26.54 10.43
N VAL A 526 -0.47 25.78 11.03
CA VAL A 526 -0.65 24.36 11.35
C VAL A 526 -0.73 24.21 12.86
N ASP A 527 -1.80 23.58 13.34
CA ASP A 527 -2.05 23.28 14.75
C ASP A 527 -2.23 21.77 14.92
N LEU A 528 -1.18 21.10 15.39
CA LEU A 528 -1.19 19.65 15.59
C LEU A 528 -2.00 19.22 16.81
N ASN A 529 -2.33 20.14 17.73
CA ASN A 529 -3.17 19.81 18.88
C ASN A 529 -4.65 19.81 18.50
N ALA A 530 -5.05 20.79 17.68
CA ALA A 530 -6.41 20.91 17.18
C ALA A 530 -6.67 20.05 15.93
N GLY A 531 -5.63 19.46 15.33
CA GLY A 531 -5.74 18.73 14.07
C GLY A 531 -6.11 19.65 12.91
N ARG A 532 -5.59 20.88 12.88
CA ARG A 532 -5.95 21.91 11.91
C ARG A 532 -4.81 22.41 11.03
N CYS A 533 -5.14 22.77 9.79
CA CYS A 533 -4.24 23.43 8.85
C CYS A 533 -5.03 24.45 8.03
N ASP A 534 -4.79 25.74 8.29
CA ASP A 534 -5.56 26.84 7.71
C ASP A 534 -4.63 27.86 7.04
N MET A 535 -5.00 28.33 5.85
CA MET A 535 -4.42 29.56 5.29
C MET A 535 -5.03 30.79 5.97
N LEU A 536 -4.18 31.70 6.43
CA LEU A 536 -4.58 32.94 7.10
C LEU A 536 -4.89 34.02 6.05
N VAL A 537 -5.96 33.80 5.30
CA VAL A 537 -6.46 34.70 4.26
C VAL A 537 -7.90 35.10 4.59
N GLU A 538 -8.20 36.38 4.47
CA GLU A 538 -9.54 36.92 4.70
C GLU A 538 -10.59 36.25 3.80
N ALA A 539 -11.77 35.97 4.36
CA ALA A 539 -12.84 35.25 3.66
C ALA A 539 -13.27 35.95 2.36
N GLN A 540 -13.23 37.29 2.32
CA GLN A 540 -13.54 38.06 1.11
C GLN A 540 -12.53 37.83 -0.01
N GLU A 541 -11.23 37.71 0.33
CA GLU A 541 -10.19 37.42 -0.66
C GLU A 541 -10.28 35.98 -1.16
N LEU A 542 -10.60 35.02 -0.28
CA LEU A 542 -10.86 33.63 -0.69
C LEU A 542 -12.05 33.54 -1.65
N ALA A 543 -13.15 34.24 -1.36
CA ALA A 543 -14.30 34.31 -2.25
C ALA A 543 -13.96 34.96 -3.60
N ARG A 544 -13.10 35.98 -3.60
CA ARG A 544 -12.60 36.61 -4.84
C ARG A 544 -11.77 35.62 -5.66
N ARG A 545 -10.82 34.91 -5.04
CA ARG A 545 -9.97 33.89 -5.70
C ARG A 545 -10.78 32.71 -6.23
N ALA A 546 -11.85 32.32 -5.54
CA ALA A 546 -12.73 31.23 -5.98
C ALA A 546 -13.48 31.52 -7.29
N ASN A 547 -13.58 32.81 -7.68
CA ASN A 547 -14.15 33.22 -8.97
C ASN A 547 -13.09 33.37 -10.09
N GLU A 548 -11.82 33.12 -9.80
CA GLU A 548 -10.77 33.10 -10.81
C GLU A 548 -10.68 31.73 -11.51
N LEU A 549 -9.93 31.67 -12.62
CA LEU A 549 -9.68 30.41 -13.29
C LEU A 549 -8.90 29.46 -12.36
N PRO A 550 -9.31 28.19 -12.20
CA PRO A 550 -8.54 27.23 -11.44
C PRO A 550 -7.18 26.99 -12.11
N PRO A 551 -6.18 26.49 -11.34
CA PRO A 551 -4.90 26.09 -11.90
C PRO A 551 -5.08 25.12 -13.07
N PRO A 552 -4.32 25.28 -14.17
CA PRO A 552 -4.48 24.43 -15.35
C PRO A 552 -4.15 22.97 -15.00
N VAL A 553 -5.01 22.05 -15.43
CA VAL A 553 -4.78 20.61 -15.37
C VAL A 553 -4.37 20.15 -16.75
N ASN A 554 -3.30 19.36 -16.84
CA ASN A 554 -2.85 18.81 -18.13
C ASN A 554 -3.95 17.95 -18.77
N ASP A 555 -4.11 18.02 -20.08
CA ASP A 555 -5.03 17.15 -20.82
C ASP A 555 -4.72 15.65 -20.60
N SER A 556 -5.73 14.81 -20.76
CA SER A 556 -5.55 13.36 -20.68
C SER A 556 -4.70 12.89 -21.86
N ALA A 557 -3.54 12.31 -21.58
CA ALA A 557 -2.60 11.87 -22.61
C ALA A 557 -2.88 10.45 -23.13
N THR A 558 -3.75 9.68 -22.47
CA THR A 558 -4.11 8.30 -22.87
C THR A 558 -5.59 8.00 -22.60
N PRO A 559 -6.18 7.01 -23.29
CA PRO A 559 -7.57 6.60 -23.02
C PRO A 559 -7.81 6.18 -21.57
N TRP A 560 -6.85 5.51 -20.94
CA TRP A 560 -6.97 5.13 -19.53
C TRP A 560 -6.95 6.35 -18.60
N GLN A 561 -6.16 7.38 -18.90
CA GLN A 561 -6.18 8.61 -18.09
C GLN A 561 -7.53 9.32 -18.16
N GLU A 562 -8.17 9.32 -19.34
CA GLU A 562 -9.51 9.88 -19.52
C GLU A 562 -10.56 9.12 -18.69
N LEU A 563 -10.58 7.78 -18.81
CA LEU A 563 -11.48 6.93 -18.03
C LEU A 563 -11.23 7.03 -16.51
N TYR A 564 -9.96 7.12 -16.10
CA TYR A 564 -9.57 7.28 -14.71
C TYR A 564 -10.11 8.61 -14.15
N ARG A 565 -9.84 9.74 -14.82
CA ARG A 565 -10.32 11.06 -14.38
C ARG A 565 -11.83 11.16 -14.32
N ALA A 566 -12.54 10.54 -15.25
CA ALA A 566 -14.00 10.56 -15.30
C ALA A 566 -14.67 9.80 -14.16
N SER A 567 -13.93 8.95 -13.42
CA SER A 567 -14.52 8.01 -12.47
C SER A 567 -13.84 7.93 -11.11
N VAL A 568 -12.64 8.49 -10.94
CA VAL A 568 -11.86 8.36 -9.70
C VAL A 568 -12.41 9.28 -8.59
N GLY A 569 -12.48 8.74 -7.37
CA GLY A 569 -12.68 9.51 -6.14
C GLY A 569 -11.39 10.15 -5.61
N GLN A 570 -11.48 10.76 -4.43
CA GLN A 570 -10.36 11.43 -3.76
C GLN A 570 -9.55 10.47 -2.86
N LEU A 571 -8.35 10.88 -2.43
CA LEU A 571 -7.49 10.02 -1.59
C LEU A 571 -8.08 9.74 -0.20
N GLU A 572 -8.83 10.69 0.37
CA GLU A 572 -9.63 10.48 1.58
C GLU A 572 -10.47 9.21 1.48
N THR A 573 -11.19 9.02 0.37
CA THR A 573 -12.08 7.87 0.15
C THR A 573 -11.41 6.72 -0.63
N GLY A 574 -10.08 6.74 -0.72
CA GLY A 574 -9.27 5.66 -1.28
C GLY A 574 -8.97 5.73 -2.78
N ALA A 575 -9.35 6.80 -3.47
CA ALA A 575 -9.16 7.00 -4.91
C ALA A 575 -9.67 5.82 -5.76
N CYS A 576 -10.76 5.20 -5.33
CA CYS A 576 -11.47 4.16 -6.07
C CYS A 576 -12.08 4.73 -7.36
N MET A 577 -12.36 3.87 -8.33
CA MET A 577 -13.33 4.22 -9.36
C MET A 577 -14.73 4.14 -8.75
N GLU A 578 -15.40 5.27 -8.57
CA GLU A 578 -16.68 5.37 -7.85
C GLU A 578 -17.76 4.48 -8.50
N LEU A 579 -17.75 4.39 -9.84
CA LEU A 579 -18.65 3.52 -10.61
C LEU A 579 -18.48 2.02 -10.30
N ALA A 580 -17.32 1.60 -9.81
CA ALA A 580 -17.04 0.19 -9.51
C ALA A 580 -17.57 -0.26 -8.14
N LEU A 581 -17.87 0.67 -7.24
CA LEU A 581 -18.19 0.33 -5.84
C LEU A 581 -19.58 -0.26 -5.65
N LYS A 582 -20.49 -0.11 -6.62
CA LYS A 582 -21.80 -0.76 -6.57
C LYS A 582 -21.74 -2.29 -6.76
N TYR A 583 -20.64 -2.83 -7.29
CA TYR A 583 -20.48 -4.25 -7.54
C TYR A 583 -19.90 -4.94 -6.31
N ARG A 584 -20.57 -6.00 -5.86
CA ARG A 584 -20.25 -6.78 -4.66
C ARG A 584 -20.56 -8.25 -4.90
N ALA A 585 -19.68 -9.11 -4.41
CA ALA A 585 -19.79 -10.56 -4.46
C ALA A 585 -20.24 -11.10 -5.84
N VAL A 586 -19.68 -10.53 -6.92
CA VAL A 586 -20.13 -10.83 -8.29
C VAL A 586 -19.89 -12.29 -8.66
N GLY A 587 -18.97 -12.99 -7.99
CA GLY A 587 -18.71 -14.42 -8.16
C GLY A 587 -19.85 -15.33 -7.73
N GLN A 588 -20.86 -14.82 -7.01
CA GLN A 588 -22.06 -15.59 -6.64
C GLN A 588 -23.01 -15.81 -7.83
N THR A 589 -22.94 -14.95 -8.86
CA THR A 589 -23.74 -15.08 -10.07
C THR A 589 -22.83 -15.44 -11.24
N LEU A 590 -23.13 -16.54 -11.93
CA LEU A 590 -22.34 -16.98 -13.07
C LEU A 590 -22.57 -16.07 -14.29
N PRO A 591 -21.54 -15.82 -15.12
CA PRO A 591 -21.74 -15.19 -16.43
C PRO A 591 -22.59 -16.09 -17.32
N ARG A 592 -23.17 -15.50 -18.38
CA ARG A 592 -23.89 -16.28 -19.39
C ARG A 592 -22.92 -17.19 -20.16
N HIS A 593 -23.43 -18.31 -20.67
CA HIS A 593 -22.74 -19.05 -21.71
C HIS A 593 -22.45 -18.15 -22.92
N ASN A 594 -21.30 -18.38 -23.53
CA ASN A 594 -20.75 -17.52 -24.59
C ASN A 594 -21.09 -18.00 -26.01
N HIS A 595 -21.76 -19.15 -26.15
CA HIS A 595 -22.29 -19.69 -27.40
C HIS A 595 -23.70 -20.24 -27.19
#